data_AF-A0A1S3E5R2-F1
#
_entry.id   AF-A0A1S3E5R2-F1
#
_cell.length_a   1.000
_cell.length_b   1.000
_cell.length_c   1.000
_cell.angle_alpha   90.00
_cell.angle_beta   90.00
_cell.angle_gamma   90.00
#
_symmetry.space_group_name_H-M   'P 1'
#
loop_
_entity.id
_entity.type
_entity.pdbx_description
1 polymer ?
#
loop_
_entity_poly.entity_id
_entity_poly.type
_entity_poly.pdbx_seq_one_letter_code
_entity_poly.pdbx_strand_id
1 'polypeptide(L)'
;MASTEFLGEGASLARPLPLMGLLICTVIFLKASGLDILDAVENGPYVPRLAGTDGSLIKKPRSDWSDDDKKRVDYNAKAKNIITSALSADEFFRVSNCKTAKEMWDTLQETHEGTTDIKRARTGA
;
A
#
# COMPACT_ATOMS: atom_id res chain seq x y z
N MET A 1 39.72 22.60 -34.26
CA MET A 1 38.25 22.54 -34.05
C MET A 1 37.71 21.72 -35.20
N ALA A 2 37.49 20.44 -34.95
CA ALA A 2 37.00 19.47 -35.92
C ALA A 2 35.65 18.95 -35.43
N SER A 3 34.72 18.91 -36.37
CA SER A 3 33.38 18.35 -36.33
C SER A 3 33.34 16.88 -35.90
N THR A 4 32.20 16.42 -35.39
CA THR A 4 31.35 15.32 -35.92
C THR A 4 30.29 14.96 -34.85
N GLU A 5 28.99 15.15 -35.08
CA GLU A 5 28.01 14.25 -35.72
C GLU A 5 27.10 13.56 -34.72
N PHE A 6 25.88 13.35 -35.21
CA PHE A 6 24.65 12.95 -34.56
C PHE A 6 24.56 11.42 -34.54
N LEU A 7 24.53 10.80 -33.35
CA LEU A 7 23.98 9.46 -33.10
C LEU A 7 23.42 9.53 -31.66
N GLY A 8 22.13 9.35 -31.39
CA GLY A 8 21.32 8.24 -31.87
C GLY A 8 21.52 7.04 -30.94
N GLU A 9 21.26 7.19 -29.65
CA GLU A 9 21.22 6.05 -28.73
C GLU A 9 19.91 6.09 -27.97
N GLY A 10 19.07 5.09 -28.27
CA GLY A 10 17.83 4.87 -27.58
C GLY A 10 18.06 4.90 -26.08
N ALA A 11 17.32 5.78 -25.40
CA ALA A 11 17.10 5.60 -23.98
C ALA A 11 16.37 4.27 -23.86
N SER A 12 17.16 3.22 -23.68
CA SER A 12 16.78 2.01 -22.98
C SER A 12 16.21 2.51 -21.66
N LEU A 13 14.91 2.79 -21.63
CA LEU A 13 14.13 2.99 -20.42
C LEU A 13 13.95 1.64 -19.73
N ALA A 14 15.01 0.83 -19.66
CA ALA A 14 15.26 -0.01 -18.51
C ALA A 14 15.57 0.92 -17.33
N ARG A 15 14.58 1.71 -16.92
CA ARG A 15 14.50 2.25 -15.57
C ARG A 15 14.53 1.00 -14.68
N PRO A 16 15.59 0.76 -13.89
CA PRO A 16 15.50 -0.29 -12.88
C PRO A 16 14.35 0.16 -12.00
N LEU A 17 13.22 -0.57 -11.95
CA LEU A 17 12.04 -0.17 -11.20
C LEU A 17 12.45 0.03 -9.73
N PRO A 18 12.61 1.26 -9.21
CA PRO A 18 12.99 1.49 -7.81
C PRO A 18 11.85 1.12 -6.85
N LEU A 19 10.70 0.79 -7.42
CA LEU A 19 9.40 0.68 -6.79
C LEU A 19 9.18 -0.68 -6.10
N MET A 20 9.76 -1.77 -6.63
CA MET A 20 9.71 -3.07 -5.94
C MET A 20 10.49 -3.01 -4.62
N GLY A 21 11.62 -2.28 -4.60
CA GLY A 21 12.38 -2.04 -3.38
C GLY A 21 11.57 -1.26 -2.35
N LEU A 22 10.77 -0.28 -2.79
CA LEU A 22 9.93 0.53 -1.91
C LEU A 22 8.85 -0.28 -1.21
N LEU A 23 8.16 -1.17 -1.95
CA LEU A 23 7.19 -2.10 -1.37
C LEU A 23 7.85 -3.06 -0.36
N ILE A 24 8.99 -3.65 -0.71
CA ILE A 24 9.70 -4.59 0.16
C ILE A 24 10.14 -3.91 1.46
N CYS A 25 10.73 -2.71 1.39
CA CYS A 25 11.12 -1.93 2.57
C CYS A 25 9.91 -1.58 3.45
N THR A 26 8.77 -1.23 2.84
CA THR A 26 7.54 -0.91 3.58
C THR A 26 7.02 -2.13 4.34
N VAL A 27 7.03 -3.32 3.73
CA VAL A 27 6.65 -4.58 4.41
C VAL A 27 7.59 -4.88 5.58
N ILE A 28 8.90 -4.70 5.41
CA ILE A 28 9.87 -4.89 6.49
C ILE A 28 9.60 -3.93 7.65
N PHE A 29 9.32 -2.66 7.35
CA PHE A 29 9.03 -1.64 8.37
C PHE A 29 7.71 -1.89 9.11
N LEU A 30 6.66 -2.33 8.40
CA LEU A 30 5.39 -2.74 8.99
C LEU A 30 5.59 -3.90 9.98
N LYS A 31 6.33 -4.94 9.56
CA LYS A 31 6.68 -6.09 10.43
C LYS A 31 7.46 -5.66 11.67
N ALA A 32 8.42 -4.74 11.51
CA ALA A 32 9.20 -4.22 12.62
C ALA A 32 8.36 -3.36 13.59
N SER A 33 7.34 -2.66 13.08
CA SER A 33 6.46 -1.80 13.88
C SER A 33 5.42 -2.61 14.66
N GLY A 34 5.04 -3.79 14.18
CA GLY A 34 4.20 -4.74 14.90
C GLY A 34 3.36 -5.61 13.97
N LEU A 35 3.20 -6.89 14.33
CA LEU A 35 2.43 -7.85 13.53
C LEU A 35 0.96 -7.45 13.39
N ASP A 36 0.35 -6.88 14.44
CA ASP A 36 -1.04 -6.40 14.37
C ASP A 36 -1.23 -5.24 13.37
N ILE A 37 -0.18 -4.46 13.11
CA ILE A 37 -0.20 -3.37 12.12
C ILE A 37 -0.17 -3.95 10.72
N LEU A 38 0.66 -4.97 10.49
CA LEU A 38 0.67 -5.71 9.23
C LEU A 38 -0.68 -6.40 8.99
N ASP A 39 -1.25 -7.02 10.02
CA ASP A 39 -2.57 -7.66 9.96
C ASP A 39 -3.65 -6.65 9.53
N ALA A 40 -3.62 -5.42 10.05
CA ALA A 40 -4.53 -4.35 9.64
C ALA A 40 -4.38 -3.93 8.16
N VAL A 41 -3.19 -4.10 7.58
CA VAL A 41 -2.93 -3.86 6.15
C VAL A 41 -3.45 -5.02 5.31
N GLU A 42 -3.21 -6.26 5.72
CA GLU A 42 -3.59 -7.45 4.96
C GLU A 42 -5.09 -7.75 5.05
N ASN A 43 -5.66 -7.71 6.25
CA ASN A 43 -7.04 -8.10 6.54
C ASN A 43 -8.01 -6.92 6.65
N GLY A 44 -7.48 -5.69 6.77
CA GLY A 44 -8.26 -4.46 6.88
C GLY A 44 -8.44 -3.99 8.33
N PRO A 45 -9.16 -2.87 8.52
CA PRO A 45 -9.26 -2.24 9.84
C PRO A 45 -10.01 -3.13 10.82
N TYR A 46 -9.51 -3.22 12.06
CA TYR A 46 -10.22 -3.87 13.14
C TYR A 46 -11.54 -3.15 13.43
N VAL A 47 -12.63 -3.91 13.52
CA VAL A 47 -13.97 -3.41 13.87
C VAL A 47 -14.38 -4.05 15.20
N PRO A 48 -14.38 -3.31 16.31
CA PRO A 48 -14.86 -3.81 17.60
C PRO A 48 -16.30 -4.31 17.49
N ARG A 49 -16.54 -5.56 17.90
CA ARG A 49 -17.86 -6.19 17.90
C ARG A 49 -18.21 -6.72 19.29
N LEU A 50 -19.50 -6.73 19.60
CA LEU A 50 -20.08 -7.35 20.77
C LEU A 50 -20.92 -8.56 20.32
N ALA A 51 -20.93 -9.60 21.15
CA ALA A 51 -21.89 -10.68 21.02
C ALA A 51 -23.28 -10.16 21.40
N GLY A 52 -24.17 -10.09 20.42
CA GLY A 52 -25.59 -9.84 20.62
C GLY A 52 -26.23 -11.01 21.37
N THR A 53 -27.35 -10.72 22.02
CA THR A 53 -28.14 -11.72 22.79
C THR A 53 -28.71 -12.84 21.91
N ASP A 54 -28.73 -12.64 20.60
CA ASP A 54 -29.19 -13.56 19.55
C ASP A 54 -28.04 -14.28 18.83
N GLY A 55 -26.79 -14.10 19.30
CA GLY A 55 -25.60 -14.62 18.63
C GLY A 55 -25.12 -13.78 17.44
N SER A 56 -25.76 -12.64 17.15
CA SER A 56 -25.30 -11.71 16.13
C SER A 56 -24.05 -10.93 16.59
N LEU A 57 -23.22 -10.50 15.64
CA LEU A 57 -22.06 -9.66 15.93
C LEU A 57 -22.37 -8.19 15.66
N ILE A 58 -22.80 -7.48 16.70
CA ILE A 58 -23.19 -6.07 16.63
C ILE A 58 -21.92 -5.20 16.76
N LYS A 59 -21.80 -4.15 15.92
CA LYS A 59 -20.68 -3.20 16.05
C LYS A 59 -20.76 -2.49 17.40
N LYS A 60 -19.66 -2.52 18.16
CA LYS A 60 -19.59 -1.91 19.48
C LYS A 60 -19.56 -0.38 19.34
N PRO A 61 -20.42 0.38 20.07
CA PRO A 61 -20.34 1.83 20.06
C PRO A 61 -19.03 2.30 20.69
N ARG A 62 -18.53 3.47 20.27
CA ARG A 62 -17.20 3.98 20.68
C ARG A 62 -17.09 4.23 22.19
N SER A 63 -18.21 4.46 22.88
CA SER A 63 -18.28 4.59 24.34
C SER A 63 -17.84 3.33 25.08
N ASP A 64 -18.06 2.16 24.48
CA ASP A 64 -17.91 0.87 25.14
C ASP A 64 -16.58 0.19 24.76
N TRP A 65 -15.75 0.86 23.94
CA TRP A 65 -14.48 0.33 23.49
C TRP A 65 -13.53 0.14 24.68
N SER A 66 -13.01 -1.08 24.81
CA SER A 66 -11.91 -1.36 25.73
C SER A 66 -10.64 -0.65 25.25
N ASP A 67 -9.63 -0.57 26.11
CA ASP A 67 -8.35 0.00 25.71
C ASP A 67 -7.64 -0.86 24.65
N ASP A 68 -7.89 -2.18 24.63
CA ASP A 68 -7.45 -3.08 23.56
C ASP A 68 -8.17 -2.77 22.23
N ASP A 69 -9.49 -2.55 22.26
CA ASP A 69 -10.25 -2.16 21.07
C ASP A 69 -9.72 -0.86 20.47
N LYS A 70 -9.47 0.15 21.31
CA LYS A 70 -8.90 1.45 20.89
C LYS A 70 -7.52 1.25 20.27
N LYS A 71 -6.66 0.44 20.88
CA LYS A 71 -5.31 0.13 20.39
C LYS A 71 -5.37 -0.55 19.02
N ARG A 72 -6.27 -1.51 18.82
CA ARG A 72 -6.43 -2.21 17.55
C ARG A 72 -6.97 -1.33 16.43
N VAL A 73 -7.92 -0.45 16.74
CA VAL A 73 -8.42 0.53 15.77
C VAL A 73 -7.31 1.50 15.35
N ASP A 74 -6.41 1.86 16.27
CA ASP A 74 -5.28 2.76 16.01
C ASP A 74 -4.23 2.15 15.06
N TYR A 75 -4.12 0.82 14.98
CA TYR A 75 -3.19 0.16 14.07
C TYR A 75 -3.44 0.50 12.60
N ASN A 76 -4.69 0.67 12.18
CA ASN A 76 -4.98 1.14 10.82
C ASN A 76 -4.42 2.56 10.58
N ALA A 77 -4.51 3.47 11.55
CA ALA A 77 -3.96 4.81 11.42
C ALA A 77 -2.41 4.79 11.35
N LYS A 78 -1.77 3.97 12.19
CA LYS A 78 -0.32 3.75 12.14
C LYS A 78 0.14 3.15 10.81
N ALA A 79 -0.57 2.14 10.32
CA ALA A 79 -0.30 1.51 9.03
C ALA A 79 -0.40 2.53 7.89
N LYS A 80 -1.46 3.36 7.87
CA LYS A 80 -1.59 4.44 6.88
C LYS A 80 -0.39 5.38 6.93
N ASN A 81 0.02 5.83 8.12
CA ASN A 81 1.15 6.74 8.28
C ASN A 81 2.46 6.13 7.75
N ILE A 82 2.73 4.87 8.07
CA ILE A 82 3.89 4.12 7.58
C ILE A 82 3.86 4.06 6.06
N ILE A 83 2.74 3.64 5.47
CA ILE A 83 2.60 3.55 4.01
C ILE A 83 2.84 4.92 3.39
N THR A 84 2.14 5.98 3.84
CA THR A 84 2.30 7.34 3.29
C THR A 84 3.71 7.88 3.39
N SER A 85 4.45 7.53 4.46
CA SER A 85 5.84 7.99 4.65
C SER A 85 6.82 7.38 3.64
N ALA A 86 6.47 6.23 3.08
CA ALA A 86 7.24 5.59 2.03
C ALA A 86 6.86 6.10 0.62
N LEU A 87 5.71 6.74 0.44
CA LEU A 87 5.23 7.12 -0.90
C LEU A 87 5.90 8.38 -1.44
N SER A 88 6.13 8.38 -2.75
CA SER A 88 6.36 9.61 -3.50
C SER A 88 5.06 10.42 -3.64
N ALA A 89 5.17 11.69 -4.00
CA ALA A 89 4.00 12.56 -4.15
C ALA A 89 2.98 12.02 -5.18
N ASP A 90 3.44 11.45 -6.30
CA ASP A 90 2.55 10.87 -7.34
C ASP A 90 1.75 9.67 -6.79
N GLU A 91 2.42 8.77 -6.08
CA GLU A 91 1.78 7.60 -5.47
C GLU A 91 0.80 8.01 -4.37
N PHE A 92 1.18 9.00 -3.57
CA PHE A 92 0.31 9.56 -2.55
C PHE A 92 -0.99 10.12 -3.15
N PHE A 93 -0.92 10.86 -4.27
CA PHE A 93 -2.12 11.37 -4.94
C PHE A 93 -3.05 10.24 -5.41
N ARG A 94 -2.50 9.12 -5.89
CA ARG A 94 -3.30 7.95 -6.32
C ARG A 94 -4.05 7.30 -5.16
N VAL A 95 -3.39 7.14 -4.01
CA VAL A 95 -3.99 6.50 -2.83
C VAL A 95 -4.68 7.49 -1.88
N SER A 96 -4.70 8.78 -2.23
CA SER A 96 -5.25 9.85 -1.37
C SER A 96 -6.73 9.65 -1.03
N ASN A 97 -7.48 8.99 -1.92
CA ASN A 97 -8.89 8.69 -1.74
C ASN A 97 -9.15 7.38 -0.95
N CYS A 98 -8.11 6.60 -0.65
CA CYS A 98 -8.22 5.37 0.11
C CYS A 98 -8.53 5.68 1.59
N LYS A 99 -9.53 4.97 2.13
CA LYS A 99 -10.00 5.18 3.51
C LYS A 99 -9.17 4.36 4.49
N THR A 100 -8.79 3.15 4.09
CA THR A 100 -8.08 2.17 4.93
C THR A 100 -6.64 1.95 4.49
N ALA A 101 -5.79 1.47 5.41
CA ALA A 101 -4.41 1.09 5.06
C ALA A 101 -4.39 -0.05 4.03
N LYS A 102 -5.35 -0.99 4.13
CA LYS A 102 -5.55 -2.07 3.17
C LYS A 102 -5.81 -1.54 1.76
N GLU A 103 -6.77 -0.62 1.59
CA GLU A 103 -7.05 -0.04 0.26
C GLU A 103 -5.84 0.68 -0.32
N MET A 104 -5.07 1.40 0.51
CA MET A 104 -3.83 2.04 0.07
C MET A 104 -2.82 0.98 -0.42
N TRP A 105 -2.64 -0.10 0.34
CA TRP A 105 -1.73 -1.18 0.02
C TRP A 105 -2.14 -1.95 -1.23
N ASP A 106 -3.41 -2.33 -1.34
CA ASP A 106 -3.97 -3.03 -2.50
C ASP A 106 -3.79 -2.18 -3.79
N THR A 107 -4.03 -0.86 -3.72
CA THR A 107 -3.83 0.07 -4.85
C THR A 107 -2.36 0.18 -5.27
N LEU A 108 -1.44 0.18 -4.30
CA LEU A 108 0.01 0.19 -4.58
C LEU A 108 0.42 -1.11 -5.27
N GLN A 109 -0.03 -2.26 -4.75
CA GLN A 109 0.25 -3.56 -5.38
C GLN A 109 -0.26 -3.60 -6.83
N GLU A 110 -1.50 -3.17 -7.08
CA GLU A 110 -2.09 -3.15 -8.42
C GLU A 110 -1.30 -2.25 -9.39
N THR A 111 -0.83 -1.09 -8.94
CA THR A 111 -0.02 -0.18 -9.76
C THR A 111 1.30 -0.82 -10.21
N HIS A 112 1.90 -1.67 -9.37
CA HIS A 112 3.15 -2.36 -9.68
C HIS A 112 2.94 -3.64 -10.50
N GLU A 113 1.84 -4.37 -10.27
CA GLU A 113 1.49 -5.55 -11.06
C GLU A 113 1.00 -5.18 -12.47
N GLY A 114 0.15 -4.15 -12.61
CA GLY A 114 -0.40 -3.68 -13.90
C GLY A 114 0.60 -3.09 -14.87
N THR A 115 1.84 -2.83 -14.44
CA THR A 115 2.93 -2.41 -15.34
C THR A 115 3.48 -3.58 -16.17
N THR A 116 3.19 -4.83 -15.79
CA THR A 116 3.67 -6.02 -16.51
C THR A 116 2.87 -6.34 -17.78
N ASP A 117 1.62 -5.89 -17.90
CA ASP A 117 0.76 -6.21 -19.06
C ASP A 117 1.06 -5.37 -20.31
N ILE A 118 1.72 -4.22 -20.18
CA ILE A 118 2.07 -3.35 -21.35
C ILE A 118 3.21 -3.96 -22.20
N LYS A 119 3.86 -5.04 -21.73
CA LYS A 119 4.94 -5.71 -22.48
C LYS A 119 4.48 -6.85 -23.40
N ARG A 120 3.20 -7.25 -23.38
CA ARG A 120 2.72 -8.35 -24.24
C ARG A 120 2.02 -7.91 -25.53
N ALA A 121 1.80 -6.61 -25.73
CA ALA A 121 1.14 -6.09 -26.92
C ALA A 121 2.09 -5.72 -28.09
N ARG A 122 3.40 -6.04 -28.01
CA ARG A 122 4.36 -5.70 -29.08
C ARG A 122 5.27 -6.83 -29.58
N THR A 123 4.85 -8.07 -29.39
CA THR A 123 5.43 -9.27 -30.03
C THR A 123 4.31 -10.27 -30.24
N GLY A 124 3.92 -10.71 -31.43
CA GLY A 124 4.25 -10.33 -32.80
C GLY A 124 3.11 -10.89 -33.67
N ALA A 125 2.68 -10.08 -34.64
CA ALA A 125 1.95 -10.55 -35.82
C ALA A 125 2.97 -10.68 -36.96
#